data_AF-A0A2I2KLL9-F1
#
_entry.id   AF-A0A2I2KLL9-F1
#
_cell.length_a   1.000
_cell.length_b   1.000
_cell.length_c   1.000
_cell.angle_alpha   90.00
_cell.angle_beta   90.00
_cell.angle_gamma   90.00
#
_symmetry.space_group_name_H-M   'P 1'
#
loop_
_entity.id
_entity.type
_entity.pdbx_description
1 polymer ?
#
loop_
_entity_poly.entity_id
_entity_poly.type
_entity_poly.pdbx_seq_one_letter_code
_entity_poly.pdbx_strand_id
1 'polypeptide(L)'
;MSRGWLTPPVLGWVAFMKDERIRRRPAEQRAVLDFQARCFYLTRQNLPGPEMARWLLANLDAIVAACADDGPFLYAVHANQIKKMTI
;
A
#
# COMPACT_ATOMS: atom_id res chain seq x y z
N MET A 1 -17.18 -24.09 28.46
CA MET A 1 -16.03 -23.22 28.75
C MET A 1 -15.06 -23.28 27.57
N SER A 2 -15.05 -22.18 26.81
CA SER A 2 -13.98 -21.62 25.96
C SER A 2 -13.14 -22.54 25.06
N ARG A 3 -13.62 -22.75 23.82
CA ARG A 3 -12.78 -23.07 22.64
C ARG A 3 -12.15 -21.76 22.16
N GLY A 4 -10.85 -21.57 22.37
CA GLY A 4 -10.09 -20.48 21.78
C GLY A 4 -10.00 -20.68 20.27
N TRP A 5 -10.74 -19.89 19.51
CA TRP A 5 -10.63 -19.89 18.05
C TRP A 5 -9.33 -19.19 17.68
N LEU A 6 -8.47 -19.91 16.96
CA LEU A 6 -7.41 -19.34 16.15
C LEU A 6 -8.06 -18.35 15.19
N THR A 7 -7.99 -17.05 15.48
CA THR A 7 -8.26 -16.04 14.47
C THR A 7 -7.12 -16.16 13.46
N PRO A 8 -7.38 -16.55 12.20
CA PRO A 8 -6.33 -16.51 11.20
C PRO A 8 -5.88 -15.05 11.08
N PRO A 9 -4.56 -14.76 10.95
CA PRO A 9 -4.17 -13.46 10.45
C PRO A 9 -4.85 -13.32 9.10
N VAL A 10 -5.86 -12.44 9.03
CA VAL A 10 -6.55 -12.09 7.78
C VAL A 10 -5.45 -11.52 6.93
N LEU A 11 -4.90 -12.35 6.03
CA LEU A 11 -3.55 -12.20 5.52
C LEU A 11 -3.26 -10.74 5.23
N GLY A 12 -2.30 -10.17 5.97
CA GLY A 12 -1.95 -8.76 5.94
C GLY A 12 -1.26 -8.39 4.63
N TRP A 13 -1.91 -8.63 3.51
CA TRP A 13 -1.37 -8.35 2.19
C TRP A 13 -1.26 -6.84 2.00
N VAL A 14 -0.21 -6.47 1.30
CA VAL A 14 0.10 -5.09 0.93
C VAL A 14 0.11 -5.05 -0.59
N ALA A 15 -0.70 -4.18 -1.17
CA ALA A 15 -0.82 -4.07 -2.62
C ALA A 15 0.17 -3.03 -3.16
N PHE A 16 0.99 -3.45 -4.12
CA PHE A 16 1.83 -2.55 -4.92
C PHE A 16 1.18 -2.29 -6.27
N MET A 17 0.93 -1.01 -6.57
CA MET A 17 0.20 -0.60 -7.77
C MET A 17 1.00 0.38 -8.62
N LYS A 18 0.81 0.32 -9.93
CA LYS A 18 1.45 1.24 -10.89
C LYS A 18 0.60 2.49 -11.18
N ASP A 19 -0.59 2.61 -10.60
CA ASP A 19 -1.56 3.62 -11.03
C ASP A 19 -1.81 4.73 -9.99
N GLU A 20 -1.46 5.97 -10.35
CA GLU A 20 -1.85 7.18 -9.62
C GLU A 20 -3.36 7.48 -9.75
N ARG A 21 -4.03 6.94 -10.79
CA ARG A 21 -5.46 7.20 -11.06
C ARG A 21 -6.40 6.65 -9.98
N ILE A 22 -5.91 5.77 -9.11
CA ILE A 22 -6.63 5.34 -7.91
C ILE A 22 -7.07 6.51 -7.03
N ARG A 23 -6.35 7.64 -7.10
CA ARG A 23 -6.67 8.87 -6.37
C ARG A 23 -7.86 9.66 -6.92
N ARG A 24 -8.27 9.42 -8.18
CA ARG A 24 -9.28 10.25 -8.86
C ARG A 24 -10.64 9.57 -8.99
N ARG A 25 -10.73 8.28 -8.63
CA ARG A 25 -11.96 7.51 -8.73
C ARG A 25 -12.51 7.26 -7.31
N PRO A 26 -13.62 7.91 -6.93
CA PRO A 26 -14.25 7.71 -5.62
C PRO A 26 -14.53 6.24 -5.31
N ALA A 27 -14.84 5.43 -6.33
CA ALA A 27 -15.05 3.99 -6.18
C ALA A 27 -13.80 3.23 -5.72
N GLU A 28 -12.61 3.66 -6.14
CA GLU A 28 -11.37 2.97 -5.80
C GLU A 28 -10.87 3.40 -4.40
N GLN A 29 -11.08 4.66 -4.00
CA GLN A 29 -10.91 5.11 -2.61
C GLN A 29 -11.85 4.35 -1.67
N ARG A 30 -13.11 4.18 -2.08
CA ARG A 30 -14.10 3.43 -1.30
C ARG A 30 -13.71 1.97 -1.15
N ALA A 31 -13.18 1.33 -2.19
CA ALA A 31 -12.63 -0.01 -2.11
C ALA A 31 -11.46 -0.12 -1.10
N VAL A 32 -10.57 0.87 -1.04
CA VAL A 32 -9.48 0.87 -0.04
C VAL A 32 -10.02 0.91 1.39
N LEU A 33 -11.07 1.70 1.64
CA LEU A 33 -11.71 1.78 2.95
C LEU A 33 -12.53 0.52 3.28
N ASP A 34 -13.37 0.07 2.35
CA ASP A 34 -14.29 -1.05 2.51
C ASP A 34 -13.55 -2.38 2.71
N PHE A 35 -12.36 -2.54 2.10
CA PHE A 35 -11.53 -3.74 2.22
C PHE A 35 -10.34 -3.59 3.17
N GLN A 36 -10.27 -2.49 3.94
CA GLN A 36 -9.14 -2.19 4.85
C GLN A 36 -7.77 -2.33 4.16
N ALA A 37 -7.70 -1.91 2.90
CA ALA A 37 -6.53 -2.17 2.07
C ALA A 37 -5.33 -1.32 2.50
N ARG A 38 -4.16 -1.94 2.39
CA ARG A 38 -2.86 -1.33 2.67
C ARG A 38 -2.09 -1.23 1.37
N CYS A 39 -1.95 -0.02 0.85
CA CYS A 39 -1.59 0.19 -0.55
C CYS A 39 -0.38 1.11 -0.72
N PHE A 40 0.49 0.75 -1.65
CA PHE A 40 1.58 1.58 -2.15
C PHE A 40 1.42 1.72 -3.66
N TYR A 41 1.50 2.95 -4.18
CA TYR A 41 1.44 3.17 -5.62
C TYR A 41 2.62 4.01 -6.12
N LEU A 42 3.14 3.67 -7.30
CA LEU A 42 4.21 4.42 -7.96
C LEU A 42 3.64 5.66 -8.67
N THR A 43 4.21 6.83 -8.40
CA THR A 43 3.69 8.12 -8.88
C THR A 43 3.96 8.41 -10.36
N ARG A 44 4.75 7.59 -11.07
CA ARG A 44 5.07 7.78 -12.49
C ARG A 44 4.69 6.56 -13.32
N GLN A 45 3.66 6.70 -14.15
CA GLN A 45 3.19 5.63 -15.04
C GLN A 45 4.21 5.21 -16.11
N ASN A 46 5.13 6.09 -16.50
CA ASN A 46 6.13 5.83 -17.55
C ASN A 46 7.50 5.37 -17.02
N LEU A 47 7.58 4.88 -15.78
CA LEU A 47 8.81 4.29 -15.25
C LEU A 47 9.12 2.94 -15.91
N PRO A 48 10.35 2.72 -16.40
CA PRO A 48 10.82 1.40 -16.80
C PRO A 48 10.80 0.41 -15.63
N GLY A 49 10.61 -0.88 -15.92
CA GLY A 49 10.62 -1.97 -14.93
C GLY A 49 11.76 -1.91 -13.90
N PRO A 50 13.03 -1.81 -14.33
CA PRO A 50 14.16 -1.75 -13.41
C PRO A 50 14.13 -0.54 -12.48
N GLU A 51 13.66 0.60 -12.97
CA GLU A 51 13.58 1.83 -12.20
C GLU A 51 12.46 1.76 -11.16
N MET A 52 11.35 1.10 -11.47
CA MET A 52 10.30 0.80 -10.49
C MET A 52 10.83 -0.07 -9.34
N ALA A 53 11.58 -1.13 -9.65
CA ALA A 53 12.22 -1.98 -8.65
C ALA A 53 13.22 -1.18 -7.80
N ARG A 54 14.02 -0.33 -8.43
CA ARG A 54 14.97 0.55 -7.72
C ARG A 54 14.27 1.46 -6.71
N TRP A 55 13.12 2.05 -7.07
CA TRP A 55 12.36 2.90 -6.17
C TRP A 55 11.80 2.11 -4.98
N LEU A 56 11.27 0.91 -5.22
CA LEU A 56 10.76 0.06 -4.13
C LEU A 56 11.88 -0.35 -3.19
N LEU A 57 13.03 -0.79 -3.72
CA LEU A 57 14.19 -1.17 -2.92
C LEU A 57 14.76 0.00 -2.12
N ALA A 58 14.85 1.19 -2.72
CA ALA A 58 15.33 2.40 -2.04
C ALA A 58 14.42 2.84 -0.87
N ASN A 59 13.17 2.37 -0.83
CA ASN A 59 12.19 2.70 0.20
C ASN A 59 11.80 1.50 1.07
N LEU A 60 12.48 0.36 0.94
CA LEU A 60 12.04 -0.89 1.55
C LEU A 60 11.86 -0.78 3.06
N ASP A 61 12.81 -0.15 3.77
CA ASP A 61 12.72 0.05 5.21
C ASP A 61 11.53 0.91 5.62
N ALA A 62 11.25 1.99 4.88
CA ALA A 62 10.11 2.87 5.14
C ALA A 62 8.78 2.17 4.84
N ILE A 63 8.73 1.34 3.78
CA ILE A 63 7.56 0.52 3.45
C ILE A 63 7.29 -0.49 4.56
N VAL A 64 8.33 -1.20 5.03
CA VAL A 64 8.22 -2.18 6.13
C VAL A 64 7.75 -1.50 7.41
N ALA A 65 8.30 -0.33 7.75
CA ALA A 65 7.86 0.44 8.90
C ALA A 65 6.38 0.86 8.79
N ALA A 66 5.94 1.32 7.62
CA ALA A 66 4.54 1.68 7.38
C ALA A 66 3.59 0.47 7.47
N CYS A 67 4.05 -0.74 7.11
CA CYS A 67 3.27 -1.97 7.24
C CYS A 67 3.07 -2.44 8.68
N ALA A 68 3.78 -1.86 9.65
CA ALA A 68 3.54 -2.10 11.08
C ALA A 68 2.26 -1.41 11.58
N ASP A 69 1.75 -0.41 10.85
CA ASP A 69 0.43 0.15 11.12
C ASP A 69 -0.66 -0.80 10.61
N ASP A 70 -1.73 -0.98 11.39
CA ASP A 70 -2.84 -1.88 11.04
C ASP A 70 -3.65 -1.40 9.82
N GLY A 71 -3.53 -0.13 9.41
CA GLY A 71 -4.22 0.42 8.24
C GLY A 71 -5.75 0.46 8.37
N PRO A 72 -6.51 1.00 7.40
CA PRO A 72 -6.14 1.21 5.99
C PRO A 72 -5.20 2.38 5.78
N PHE A 73 -4.35 2.27 4.75
CA PHE A 73 -3.48 3.36 4.34
C PHE A 73 -3.19 3.32 2.85
N LEU A 74 -2.84 4.48 2.32
CA LEU A 74 -2.38 4.66 0.96
C LEU A 74 -1.11 5.50 0.97
N TYR A 75 -0.03 4.96 0.41
CA TYR A 75 1.24 5.67 0.23
C TYR A 75 1.57 5.86 -1.24
N ALA A 76 2.01 7.06 -1.57
CA ALA A 76 2.66 7.36 -2.83
C ALA A 76 4.16 7.05 -2.72
N VAL A 77 4.68 6.21 -3.61
CA VAL A 77 6.11 5.87 -3.68
C VAL A 77 6.79 6.80 -4.68
N HIS A 78 7.80 7.51 -4.20
CA HIS A 78 8.73 8.33 -4.98
C HIS A 78 10.12 7.67 -4.96
N ALA A 79 11.08 8.25 -5.69
CA ALA A 79 12.41 7.68 -5.86
C ALA A 79 13.16 7.38 -4.55
N ASN A 80 12.91 8.15 -3.49
CA ASN A 80 13.65 8.09 -2.22
C ASN A 80 12.78 8.37 -0.99
N GLN A 81 11.46 8.41 -1.14
CA GLN A 81 10.55 8.57 -0.02
C GLN A 81 9.19 7.95 -0.34
N ILE A 82 8.47 7.58 0.71
CA ILE A 82 7.03 7.31 0.66
C ILE A 82 6.27 8.49 1.29
N LYS A 83 5.13 8.83 0.73
CA LYS A 83 4.26 9.88 1.24
C LYS A 83 2.88 9.33 1.55
N LYS A 84 2.44 9.44 2.81
CA LYS A 84 1.08 9.06 3.21
C LYS A 84 0.09 9.98 2.52
N MET A 85 -0.93 9.39 1.92
CA MET A 85 -1.99 10.09 1.23
C MET A 85 -3.25 10.05 2.09
N THR A 86 -4.00 11.14 2.07
CA THR A 86 -5.35 11.16 2.63
C THR A 86 -6.26 10.31 1.74
N ILE A 87 -6.95 9.35 2.35
CA ILE A 87 -8.01 8.55 1.71
C ILE A 87 -9.34 9.21 1.99
#